data_AF-A0A7M2VC84-F1
#
_entry.id   AF-A0A7M2VC84-F1
#
_cell.length_a   1.000
_cell.length_b   1.000
_cell.length_c   1.000
_cell.angle_alpha   90.00
_cell.angle_beta   90.00
_cell.angle_gamma   90.00
#
_symmetry.space_group_name_H-M   'P 1'
#
loop_
_entity.id
_entity.type
_entity.pdbx_description
1 polymer ?
#
loop_
_entity_poly.entity_id
_entity_poly.type
_entity_poly.pdbx_seq_one_letter_code
_entity_poly.pdbx_strand_id
1 'polypeptide(L)'
;MYDQENQTYDYISFLKKNNLTFGYGDYWKLSNNVNWLSFGEIHISPVMFDLTDFHIQFDNTRPQTLRSWLTDAYVQTSPERQFVAIPAVETETAPHPRLEAVRAQLGKPDETLLYADMTIFVYHHRIPLR
;
A
#
# COMPACT_ATOMS: atom_id res chain seq x y z
N MET A 1 -1.15 -13.99 -18.54
CA MET A 1 0.17 -13.99 -17.87
C MET A 1 1.03 -12.82 -18.33
N TYR A 2 1.21 -12.58 -19.64
CA TYR A 2 1.96 -11.44 -20.18
C TYR A 2 1.43 -10.04 -19.78
N ASP A 3 0.12 -9.91 -19.55
CA ASP A 3 -0.52 -8.63 -19.17
C ASP A 3 -0.23 -8.22 -17.72
N GLN A 4 -0.18 -9.18 -16.78
CA GLN A 4 0.08 -8.90 -15.36
C GLN A 4 1.53 -8.47 -15.08
N GLU A 5 2.49 -9.01 -15.83
CA GLU A 5 3.90 -8.65 -15.71
C GLU A 5 4.12 -7.21 -16.18
N ASN A 6 3.60 -6.84 -17.35
CA ASN A 6 3.66 -5.46 -17.86
C ASN A 6 2.98 -4.46 -16.91
N GLN A 7 1.78 -4.78 -16.42
CA GLN A 7 1.09 -3.96 -15.42
C GLN A 7 1.94 -3.78 -14.15
N THR A 8 2.67 -4.83 -13.73
CA THR A 8 3.55 -4.74 -12.56
C THR A 8 4.75 -3.83 -12.85
N TYR A 9 5.39 -3.92 -14.02
CA TYR A 9 6.49 -3.04 -14.39
C TYR A 9 6.06 -1.57 -14.54
N ASP A 10 4.88 -1.33 -15.09
CA ASP A 10 4.30 0.02 -15.16
C ASP A 10 4.07 0.58 -13.75
N TYR A 11 3.58 -0.25 -12.83
CA TYR A 11 3.38 0.15 -11.45
C TYR A 11 4.71 0.40 -10.73
N ILE A 12 5.72 -0.46 -10.91
CA ILE A 12 7.09 -0.24 -10.41
C ILE A 12 7.64 1.08 -10.94
N SER A 13 7.46 1.37 -12.23
CA SER A 13 7.93 2.61 -12.86
C SER A 13 7.24 3.83 -12.26
N PHE A 14 5.93 3.75 -12.02
CA PHE A 14 5.17 4.78 -11.31
C PHE A 14 5.70 5.01 -9.89
N LEU A 15 5.92 3.95 -9.11
CA LEU A 15 6.44 4.04 -7.75
C LEU A 15 7.84 4.67 -7.72
N LYS A 16 8.75 4.24 -8.62
CA LYS A 16 10.09 4.82 -8.77
C LYS A 16 10.05 6.29 -9.13
N LYS A 17 9.21 6.68 -10.10
CA LYS A 17 9.05 8.09 -10.51
C LYS A 17 8.60 9.00 -9.37
N ASN A 18 7.83 8.45 -8.41
CA ASN A 18 7.32 9.16 -7.24
C ASN A 18 8.14 8.93 -5.96
N ASN A 19 9.33 8.31 -6.07
CA ASN A 19 10.22 8.00 -4.94
C ASN A 19 9.53 7.18 -3.83
N LEU A 20 8.73 6.18 -4.22
CA LEU A 20 8.02 5.29 -3.30
C LEU A 20 8.70 3.92 -3.27
N THR A 21 9.37 3.60 -2.16
CA THR A 21 10.15 2.36 -1.99
C THR A 21 9.65 1.47 -0.85
N PHE A 22 8.78 1.99 0.01
CA PHE A 22 8.22 1.23 1.12
C PHE A 22 6.75 1.58 1.34
N GLY A 23 5.90 0.58 1.48
CA GLY A 23 4.49 0.81 1.76
C GLY A 23 3.70 -0.44 2.03
N TYR A 24 2.38 -0.27 1.98
CA TYR A 24 1.39 -1.31 2.24
C TYR A 24 0.43 -1.38 1.06
N GLY A 25 -0.07 -2.56 0.74
CA GLY A 25 -1.01 -2.73 -0.36
C GLY A 25 -1.84 -3.98 -0.20
N ASP A 26 -3.00 -4.02 -0.86
CA ASP A 26 -3.89 -5.18 -0.81
C ASP A 26 -3.14 -6.46 -1.23
N TYR A 27 -3.23 -7.50 -0.40
CA TYR A 27 -2.65 -8.82 -0.63
C TYR A 27 -3.06 -9.40 -1.99
N TRP A 28 -4.29 -9.16 -2.44
CA TRP A 28 -4.84 -9.72 -3.67
C TRP A 28 -4.48 -8.93 -4.94
N LYS A 29 -3.76 -7.82 -4.79
CA LYS A 29 -3.35 -6.93 -5.89
C LYS A 29 -1.86 -7.10 -6.20
N LEU A 30 -1.20 -6.03 -6.63
CA LEU A 30 0.16 -6.06 -7.19
C LEU A 30 1.28 -6.23 -6.15
N SER A 31 0.97 -6.18 -4.85
CA SER A 31 1.95 -6.14 -3.75
C SER A 31 3.01 -7.25 -3.83
N ASN A 32 2.58 -8.50 -4.01
CA ASN A 32 3.49 -9.64 -4.09
C ASN A 32 4.35 -9.61 -5.38
N ASN A 33 3.76 -9.22 -6.51
CA ASN A 33 4.46 -9.15 -7.79
C ASN A 33 5.50 -8.03 -7.78
N VAL A 34 5.21 -6.88 -7.16
CA VAL A 34 6.16 -5.76 -7.01
C VAL A 34 7.36 -6.18 -6.17
N ASN A 35 7.15 -6.85 -5.03
CA ASN A 35 8.26 -7.34 -4.21
C ASN A 35 9.19 -8.27 -5.00
N TRP A 36 8.62 -9.14 -5.83
CA TRP A 36 9.38 -10.07 -6.66
C TRP A 36 10.11 -9.37 -7.82
N LEU A 37 9.39 -8.58 -8.62
CA LEU A 37 9.90 -8.01 -9.88
C LEU A 37 10.72 -6.73 -9.68
N SER A 38 10.66 -6.09 -8.52
CA SER A 38 11.54 -4.95 -8.18
C SER A 38 12.92 -5.39 -7.65
N PHE A 39 13.18 -6.69 -7.52
CA PHE A 39 14.43 -7.24 -6.97
C PHE A 39 14.80 -6.65 -5.59
N GLY A 40 13.79 -6.32 -4.78
CA GLY A 40 13.96 -5.76 -3.43
C GLY A 40 14.17 -4.24 -3.38
N GLU A 41 14.14 -3.53 -4.51
CA GLU A 41 14.20 -2.07 -4.53
C GLU A 41 12.93 -1.41 -3.99
N ILE A 42 11.79 -2.11 -4.08
CA ILE A 42 10.50 -1.67 -3.56
C ILE A 42 9.94 -2.78 -2.67
N HIS A 43 9.62 -2.41 -1.44
CA HIS A 43 8.93 -3.27 -0.50
C HIS A 43 7.48 -2.82 -0.31
N ILE A 44 6.53 -3.70 -0.60
CA ILE A 44 5.11 -3.53 -0.28
C ILE A 44 4.71 -4.64 0.68
N SER A 45 4.49 -4.29 1.93
CA SER A 45 3.89 -5.22 2.91
C SER A 45 2.45 -5.50 2.49
N PRO A 46 2.13 -6.75 2.10
CA PRO A 46 0.76 -7.08 1.72
C PRO A 46 -0.12 -7.13 2.97
N VAL A 47 -1.24 -6.41 2.93
CA VAL A 47 -2.22 -6.28 4.01
C VAL A 47 -3.62 -6.68 3.54
N MET A 48 -4.49 -6.99 4.49
CA MET A 48 -5.92 -7.18 4.23
C MET A 48 -6.68 -5.91 4.62
N PHE A 49 -7.77 -5.64 3.91
CA PHE A 49 -8.77 -4.65 4.32
C PHE A 49 -9.98 -5.40 4.86
N ASP A 50 -10.53 -4.95 5.98
CA ASP A 50 -11.78 -5.49 6.51
C ASP A 50 -12.90 -5.32 5.48
N LEU A 51 -13.78 -6.31 5.35
CA LEU A 51 -14.85 -6.31 4.35
C LEU A 51 -16.07 -5.47 4.78
N THR A 52 -16.16 -5.10 6.06
CA THR A 52 -17.29 -4.41 6.68
C THR A 52 -17.02 -2.92 6.79
N ASP A 53 -15.88 -2.53 7.36
CA ASP A 53 -15.55 -1.13 7.65
C ASP A 53 -14.28 -0.63 6.92
N PHE A 54 -13.61 -1.50 6.16
CA PHE A 54 -12.45 -1.19 5.33
C PHE A 54 -11.19 -0.72 6.05
N HIS A 55 -11.07 -0.92 7.38
CA HIS A 55 -9.79 -0.67 8.05
C HIS A 55 -8.72 -1.66 7.57
N ILE A 56 -7.46 -1.23 7.64
CA ILE A 56 -6.30 -2.06 7.33
C ILE A 56 -6.02 -2.98 8.51
N GLN A 57 -5.96 -4.28 8.25
CA GLN A 57 -5.64 -5.28 9.24
C GLN A 57 -4.12 -5.55 9.23
N PHE A 58 -3.36 -4.85 10.06
CA PHE A 58 -1.91 -5.04 10.18
C PHE A 58 -1.53 -6.29 10.99
N ASP A 59 -2.42 -6.77 11.86
CA ASP A 59 -2.25 -7.95 12.70
C ASP A 59 -2.76 -9.25 12.03
N ASN A 60 -3.71 -9.13 11.11
CA ASN A 60 -4.28 -10.25 10.37
C ASN A 60 -3.50 -10.55 9.08
N THR A 61 -2.35 -11.17 9.25
CA THR A 61 -1.49 -11.58 8.14
C THR A 61 -1.84 -12.99 7.66
N ARG A 62 -1.92 -13.22 6.34
CA ARG A 62 -1.96 -14.59 5.80
C ARG A 62 -0.66 -15.33 6.12
N PRO A 63 -0.69 -16.67 6.33
CA PRO A 63 0.54 -17.44 6.58
C PRO A 63 1.61 -17.29 5.49
N GLN A 64 1.19 -16.98 4.25
CA GLN A 64 2.06 -16.75 3.11
C GLN A 64 2.75 -15.37 3.13
N THR A 65 2.32 -14.47 4.00
CA THR A 65 2.97 -13.17 4.22
C THR A 65 3.86 -13.26 5.45
N LEU A 66 5.07 -12.72 5.37
CA LEU A 66 5.98 -12.73 6.51
C LEU A 66 5.45 -11.76 7.57
N ARG A 67 4.86 -12.31 8.65
CA ARG A 67 4.43 -11.56 9.84
C ARG A 67 5.48 -10.57 10.35
N SER A 68 6.76 -10.89 10.17
CA SER A 68 7.87 -10.02 10.56
C SER A 68 7.83 -8.65 9.90
N TRP A 69 7.25 -8.49 8.71
CA TRP A 69 7.13 -7.20 8.00
C TRP A 69 6.07 -6.27 8.58
N LEU A 70 5.22 -6.79 9.45
CA LEU A 70 4.12 -6.07 10.10
C LEU A 70 4.34 -6.04 11.61
N THR A 71 5.58 -5.71 12.00
CA THR A 71 5.98 -5.49 13.39
C THR A 71 6.50 -4.07 13.57
N ASP A 72 6.27 -3.49 14.75
CA ASP A 72 6.80 -2.16 15.10
C ASP A 72 8.33 -2.09 14.88
N ALA A 73 9.05 -3.17 15.22
CA ALA A 73 10.50 -3.25 15.05
C ALA A 73 10.92 -3.13 13.58
N TYR A 74 10.22 -3.82 12.67
CA TYR A 74 10.52 -3.75 11.24
C TYR A 74 10.21 -2.35 10.68
N VAL A 75 9.05 -1.79 11.04
CA VAL A 75 8.65 -0.45 10.59
C VAL A 75 9.61 0.62 11.09
N GLN A 76 10.13 0.52 12.31
CA GLN A 76 11.12 1.46 12.83
C GLN A 76 12.41 1.49 11.99
N THR A 77 12.79 0.37 11.38
CA THR A 77 13.97 0.30 10.48
C THR A 77 13.67 0.66 9.02
N SER A 78 12.40 0.87 8.68
CA SER A 78 11.97 1.20 7.32
C SER A 78 12.08 2.70 6.99
N PRO A 79 12.03 3.08 5.70
CA PRO A 79 12.02 4.48 5.28
C PRO A 79 10.89 5.29 5.92
N GLU A 80 11.14 6.58 6.13
CA GLU A 80 10.14 7.50 6.70
C GLU A 80 9.02 7.82 5.72
N ARG A 81 9.33 7.95 4.43
CA ARG A 81 8.32 8.12 3.39
C ARG A 81 7.68 6.78 3.11
N GLN A 82 6.41 6.64 3.46
CA GLN A 82 5.64 5.41 3.31
C GLN A 82 4.36 5.66 2.52
N PHE A 83 3.82 4.61 1.90
CA PHE A 83 2.55 4.73 1.20
C PHE A 83 1.59 3.59 1.53
N VAL A 84 0.30 3.81 1.27
CA VAL A 84 -0.74 2.79 1.24
C VAL A 84 -1.39 2.82 -0.14
N ALA A 85 -1.33 1.69 -0.85
CA ALA A 85 -2.01 1.48 -2.12
C ALA A 85 -3.41 0.93 -1.85
N ILE A 86 -4.44 1.71 -2.19
CA ILE A 86 -5.83 1.42 -1.87
C ILE A 86 -6.58 1.16 -3.19
N PRO A 87 -7.21 -0.01 -3.37
CA PRO A 87 -8.00 -0.32 -4.56
C PRO A 87 -9.36 0.38 -4.50
N ALA A 88 -9.31 1.70 -4.69
CA ALA A 88 -10.40 2.64 -4.77
C ALA A 88 -9.88 3.90 -5.47
N VAL A 89 -10.70 4.56 -6.28
CA VAL A 89 -10.33 5.81 -6.95
C VAL A 89 -10.96 6.98 -6.20
N GLU A 90 -10.15 7.96 -5.85
CA GLU A 90 -10.65 9.24 -5.32
C GLU A 90 -11.34 10.02 -6.44
N THR A 91 -12.58 10.46 -6.19
CA THR A 91 -13.36 11.26 -7.12
C THR A 91 -13.85 12.53 -6.43
N GLU A 92 -14.05 13.59 -7.21
CA GLU A 92 -14.53 14.88 -6.68
C GLU A 92 -16.00 14.82 -6.22
N THR A 93 -16.75 13.80 -6.66
CA THR A 93 -18.21 13.76 -6.51
C THR A 93 -18.68 13.14 -5.20
N ALA A 94 -17.91 12.22 -4.61
CA ALA A 94 -18.20 11.67 -3.29
C ALA A 94 -16.96 10.98 -2.67
N PRO A 95 -16.75 11.13 -1.35
CA PRO A 95 -15.68 10.40 -0.66
C PRO A 95 -15.95 8.89 -0.72
N HIS A 96 -14.96 8.12 -1.18
CA HIS A 96 -15.07 6.67 -1.28
C HIS A 96 -14.91 6.03 0.12
N PRO A 97 -15.80 5.13 0.57
CA PRO A 97 -15.82 4.64 1.96
C PRO A 97 -14.50 3.98 2.39
N ARG A 98 -13.85 3.21 1.49
CA ARG A 98 -12.52 2.64 1.74
C ARG A 98 -11.43 3.70 1.95
N LEU A 99 -11.47 4.82 1.22
CA LEU A 99 -10.50 5.89 1.38
C LEU A 99 -10.71 6.60 2.72
N GLU A 100 -11.97 6.85 3.09
CA GLU A 100 -12.31 7.46 4.38
C GLU A 100 -11.93 6.57 5.56
N ALA A 101 -12.13 5.26 5.46
CA ALA A 101 -11.70 4.31 6.49
C ALA A 101 -10.18 4.38 6.73
N VAL A 102 -9.39 4.43 5.65
CA VAL A 102 -7.93 4.57 5.78
C VAL A 102 -7.54 5.93 6.33
N ARG A 103 -8.20 7.03 5.93
CA ARG A 103 -7.97 8.36 6.51
C ARG A 103 -8.33 8.41 7.99
N ALA A 104 -9.40 7.74 8.40
CA ALA A 104 -9.82 7.66 9.79
C ALA A 104 -8.82 6.87 10.65
N GLN A 105 -8.22 5.81 10.09
CA GLN A 105 -7.24 4.99 10.78
C GLN A 105 -5.85 5.65 10.85
N LEU A 106 -5.35 6.17 9.72
CA LEU A 106 -3.97 6.63 9.58
C LEU A 106 -3.81 8.15 9.62
N GLY A 107 -4.93 8.88 9.65
CA GLY A 107 -4.94 10.33 9.52
C GLY A 107 -4.89 10.81 8.07
N LYS A 108 -4.74 12.13 7.90
CA LYS A 108 -4.66 12.75 6.58
C LYS A 108 -3.31 12.42 5.93
N PRO A 109 -3.26 11.91 4.69
CA PRO A 109 -2.02 11.73 3.95
C PRO A 109 -1.43 13.08 3.53
N ASP A 110 -0.11 13.11 3.44
CA ASP A 110 0.66 14.27 3.01
C ASP A 110 0.54 14.46 1.48
N GLU A 111 0.45 13.36 0.73
CA GLU A 111 0.16 13.38 -0.70
C GLU A 111 -0.88 12.31 -1.08
N THR A 112 -1.60 12.59 -2.16
CA THR A 112 -2.49 11.61 -2.79
C THR A 112 -2.18 11.52 -4.26
N LEU A 113 -1.85 10.31 -4.72
CA LEU A 113 -1.54 10.03 -6.11
C LEU A 113 -2.56 9.03 -6.66
N LEU A 114 -2.78 9.07 -7.97
CA LEU A 114 -3.67 8.14 -8.67
C LEU A 114 -2.86 7.24 -9.60
N TYR A 115 -3.14 5.95 -9.55
CA TYR A 115 -2.58 4.97 -10.48
C TYR A 115 -3.65 3.94 -10.84
N ALA A 116 -4.05 3.92 -12.11
CA ALA A 116 -5.10 3.02 -12.61
C ALA A 116 -6.39 3.11 -11.76
N ASP A 117 -6.83 1.98 -11.17
CA ASP A 117 -8.00 1.86 -10.30
C ASP A 117 -7.68 2.08 -8.80
N MET A 118 -6.52 2.66 -8.50
CA MET A 118 -6.01 2.82 -7.14
C MET A 118 -5.69 4.26 -6.77
N THR A 119 -5.90 4.57 -5.50
CA THR A 119 -5.44 5.77 -4.83
C THR A 119 -4.27 5.39 -3.93
N ILE A 120 -3.18 6.14 -4.05
CA ILE A 120 -1.96 5.96 -3.26
C ILE A 120 -1.88 7.11 -2.27
N PHE A 121 -2.11 6.79 -1.00
CA PHE A 121 -1.90 7.73 0.11
C PHE A 121 -0.45 7.67 0.53
N VAL A 122 0.23 8.81 0.57
CA VAL A 122 1.64 8.91 0.95
C VAL A 122 1.77 9.72 2.23
N TYR A 123 2.60 9.22 3.12
CA TYR A 123 2.88 9.80 4.43
C TYR A 123 4.38 10.07 4.55
N HIS A 124 4.75 11.25 5.03
CA HIS A 124 6.14 11.67 5.28
C HIS A 124 6.57 11.27 6.70
N HIS A 125 6.01 10.18 7.20
CA HIS A 125 6.31 9.58 8.48
C HIS A 125 5.99 8.08 8.42
N ARG A 126 6.59 7.33 9.34
CA ARG A 126 6.35 5.90 9.46
C ARG A 126 4.91 5.66 9.91
N ILE A 127 4.18 4.81 9.18
CA ILE A 127 2.80 4.46 9.50
C ILE A 127 2.78 3.56 10.74
N PRO A 128 2.08 3.94 11.81
CA PRO A 128 1.92 3.07 12.98
C PRO A 128 1.02 1.88 12.64
N LEU A 129 1.36 0.70 13.14
CA LEU A 129 0.61 -0.55 12.87
C LEU A 129 -0.57 -0.78 13.84
N ARG A 130 -1.16 0.30 14.36
CA ARG A 130 -2.20 0.25 15.41
C ARG A 130 -3.58 0.65 14.90
#